data_AF-G0TZ90-F1
#
_entry.id   AF-G0TZ90-F1
#
_cell.length_a   1.000
_cell.length_b   1.000
_cell.length_c   1.000
_cell.angle_alpha   90.00
_cell.angle_beta   90.00
_cell.angle_gamma   90.00
#
_symmetry.space_group_name_H-M   'P 1'
#
loop_
_entity.id
_entity.type
_entity.pdbx_description
1 polymer ?
#
loop_
_entity_poly.entity_id
_entity_poly.type
_entity_poly.pdbx_seq_one_letter_code
_entity_poly.pdbx_strand_id
1 'polypeptide(L)'
;MSGAESSFSTLVIWGSTGKRVQFTRQDLRMPEDLKERQNYHFFEKQWDAVAGFWMNRVLKEPVLQYATVSEIIECIVNDIERRWDQRKREKALYKKRKRLLDPRGTAAHGVPSPHVLLTNFVSLSEYRRLSAAGELPDLITAVTKKVEEVAKVKVLQHQLLVDEGNDVGNESSGVGDAEVPEKRRRLEDGAEDEATSQKEEAKEQPTSEPSFDDHVALVCTLPNVEKAATAVAELHGSVFDSRAVMCRFYDL
;
A
#
# COMPACT_ATOMS: atom_id res chain seq x y z
N MET A 1 53.68 8.50 1.21
CA MET A 1 52.55 8.01 0.39
C MET A 1 51.62 9.19 0.17
N SER A 2 51.56 9.67 -1.07
CA SER A 2 50.88 10.93 -1.44
C SER A 2 49.38 10.68 -1.53
N GLY A 3 48.61 11.39 -0.71
CA GLY A 3 47.15 11.46 -0.84
C GLY A 3 46.80 12.27 -2.08
N ALA A 4 46.15 11.62 -3.05
CA ALA A 4 45.53 12.32 -4.16
C ALA A 4 44.20 12.90 -3.65
N GLU A 5 44.23 14.15 -3.20
CA GLU A 5 43.01 14.95 -3.12
C GLU A 5 42.51 15.15 -4.55
N SER A 6 41.39 14.52 -4.90
CA SER A 6 40.72 14.79 -6.17
C SER A 6 40.09 16.19 -6.10
N SER A 7 40.83 17.19 -6.55
CA SER A 7 40.31 18.54 -6.70
C SER A 7 39.26 18.56 -7.81
N PHE A 8 37.97 18.54 -7.45
CA PHE A 8 36.88 18.80 -8.38
C PHE A 8 36.90 20.29 -8.74
N SER A 9 37.29 20.61 -9.98
CA SER A 9 37.31 21.97 -10.49
C SER A 9 35.89 22.41 -10.87
N THR A 10 35.10 22.89 -9.91
CA THR A 10 33.79 23.48 -10.20
C THR A 10 33.97 24.92 -10.72
N LEU A 11 33.56 25.19 -11.94
CA LEU A 11 33.54 26.55 -12.49
C LEU A 11 32.39 27.33 -11.85
N VAL A 12 32.75 28.34 -11.05
CA VAL A 12 31.79 29.21 -10.39
C VAL A 12 31.81 30.56 -11.10
N ILE A 13 30.71 30.91 -11.77
CA ILE A 13 30.54 32.25 -12.38
C ILE A 13 29.75 33.12 -11.39
N TRP A 14 30.36 34.24 -11.01
CA TRP A 14 29.73 35.28 -10.21
C TRP A 14 29.04 36.28 -11.14
N GLY A 15 27.72 36.34 -11.10
CA GLY A 15 26.92 37.37 -11.76
C GLY A 15 26.35 38.36 -10.75
N SER A 16 25.72 39.44 -11.23
CA SER A 16 25.03 40.43 -10.37
C SER A 16 23.88 39.84 -9.53
N THR A 17 23.47 38.60 -9.80
CA THR A 17 22.43 37.85 -9.08
C THR A 17 22.97 36.72 -8.19
N GLY A 18 24.30 36.57 -8.03
CA GLY A 18 24.92 35.60 -7.11
C GLY A 18 25.70 34.45 -7.80
N LYS A 19 25.96 33.39 -7.02
CA LYS A 19 26.77 32.21 -7.41
C LYS A 19 25.98 31.30 -8.35
N ARG A 20 26.36 31.20 -9.63
CA ARG A 20 25.77 30.23 -10.58
C ARG A 20 26.65 29.00 -10.66
N VAL A 21 26.12 27.84 -10.30
CA VAL A 21 26.88 26.58 -10.37
C VAL A 21 26.91 26.13 -11.84
N GLN A 22 28.09 26.16 -12.47
CA GLN A 22 28.32 25.40 -13.70
C GLN A 22 28.99 24.09 -13.30
N PHE A 23 28.19 23.03 -13.25
CA PHE A 23 28.68 21.67 -13.18
C PHE A 23 28.46 20.98 -14.52
N THR A 24 29.36 20.07 -14.85
CA THR A 24 29.34 19.28 -16.06
C THR A 24 28.65 17.95 -15.81
N ARG A 25 28.38 17.20 -16.88
CA ARG A 25 27.88 15.82 -16.77
C ARG A 25 28.85 14.92 -15.98
N GLN A 26 30.13 15.24 -15.93
CA GLN A 26 31.11 14.45 -15.17
C GLN A 26 30.98 14.67 -13.66
N ASP A 27 30.46 15.80 -13.22
CA ASP A 27 30.22 16.10 -11.81
C ASP A 27 28.99 15.36 -11.28
N LEU A 28 28.06 14.96 -12.15
CA LEU A 28 26.89 14.13 -11.81
C LEU A 28 27.16 12.62 -11.96
N ARG A 29 28.41 12.18 -11.78
CA ARG A 29 28.72 10.75 -11.77
C ARG A 29 28.05 10.06 -10.58
N MET A 30 27.76 8.78 -10.74
CA MET A 30 27.18 7.96 -9.68
C MET A 30 28.15 7.87 -8.51
N PRO A 31 27.75 8.29 -7.31
CA PRO A 31 28.55 8.09 -6.11
C PRO A 31 28.89 6.61 -5.88
N GLU A 32 30.10 6.35 -5.36
CA GLU A 32 30.63 5.01 -5.18
C GLU A 32 29.90 4.22 -4.07
N ASP A 33 29.37 4.91 -3.05
CA ASP A 33 28.58 4.34 -1.95
C ASP A 33 27.27 3.68 -2.45
N LEU A 34 26.75 4.12 -3.61
CA LEU A 34 25.56 3.50 -4.20
C LEU A 34 25.83 2.08 -4.72
N LYS A 35 27.09 1.69 -4.92
CA LYS A 35 27.49 0.33 -5.34
C LYS A 35 27.22 -0.72 -4.27
N GLU A 36 27.19 -0.32 -3.00
CA GLU A 36 26.96 -1.22 -1.87
C GLU A 36 25.46 -1.53 -1.68
N ARG A 37 24.57 -0.83 -2.38
CA ARG A 37 23.13 -0.99 -2.23
C ARG A 37 22.62 -2.24 -2.92
N GLN A 38 21.64 -2.91 -2.30
CA GLN A 38 21.01 -4.13 -2.86
C GLN A 38 20.37 -3.94 -4.24
N ASN A 39 19.96 -2.72 -4.58
CA ASN A 39 19.36 -2.37 -5.86
C ASN A 39 20.33 -1.64 -6.81
N TYR A 40 21.65 -1.77 -6.59
CA TYR A 40 22.70 -1.14 -7.39
C TYR A 40 22.48 -1.28 -8.91
N HIS A 41 22.21 -2.50 -9.41
CA HIS A 41 21.99 -2.71 -10.85
C HIS A 41 20.81 -1.92 -11.44
N PHE A 42 19.84 -1.52 -10.61
CA PHE A 42 18.78 -0.62 -11.04
C PHE A 42 19.28 0.83 -11.15
N PHE A 43 20.07 1.29 -10.17
CA PHE A 43 20.75 2.58 -10.22
C PHE A 43 21.65 2.69 -11.45
N GLU A 44 22.53 1.71 -11.65
CA GLU A 44 23.45 1.65 -12.79
C GLU A 44 22.73 1.81 -14.13
N LYS A 45 21.57 1.15 -14.31
CA LYS A 45 20.77 1.24 -15.54
C LYS A 45 20.01 2.55 -15.70
N GLN A 46 19.68 3.25 -14.62
CA GLN A 46 18.86 4.47 -14.67
C GLN A 46 19.71 5.74 -14.61
N TRP A 47 20.92 5.67 -14.05
CA TRP A 47 21.72 6.83 -13.67
C TRP A 47 21.93 7.80 -14.82
N ASP A 48 22.45 7.33 -15.96
CA ASP A 48 22.77 8.19 -17.10
C ASP A 48 21.56 8.94 -17.67
N ALA A 49 20.39 8.30 -17.68
CA ALA A 49 19.16 8.90 -18.16
C ALA A 49 18.64 9.95 -17.17
N VAL A 50 18.64 9.63 -15.87
CA VAL A 50 18.13 10.51 -14.81
C VAL A 50 19.08 11.69 -14.59
N ALA A 51 20.38 11.47 -14.55
CA ALA A 51 21.39 12.54 -14.47
C ALA A 51 21.30 13.49 -15.69
N GLY A 52 21.11 12.94 -16.89
CA GLY A 52 20.87 13.76 -18.09
C GLY A 52 19.59 14.61 -18.00
N PHE A 53 18.52 14.05 -17.44
CA PHE A 53 17.29 14.79 -17.17
C PHE A 53 17.50 15.92 -16.16
N TRP A 54 18.14 15.65 -15.03
CA TRP A 54 18.40 16.64 -13.99
C TRP A 54 19.35 17.74 -14.45
N MET A 55 20.36 17.41 -15.25
CA MET A 55 21.23 18.40 -15.88
C MET A 55 20.43 19.38 -16.74
N ASN A 56 19.55 18.87 -17.60
CA ASN A 56 18.67 19.71 -18.43
C ASN A 56 17.68 20.53 -17.59
N ARG A 57 17.19 19.96 -16.48
CA ARG A 57 16.26 20.61 -15.57
C ARG A 57 16.89 21.80 -14.85
N VAL A 58 18.12 21.64 -14.36
CA VAL A 58 18.89 22.70 -13.70
C VAL A 58 19.14 23.88 -14.64
N LEU A 59 19.40 23.63 -15.93
CA LEU A 59 19.55 24.70 -16.93
C LEU A 59 18.27 25.50 -17.15
N LYS A 60 17.10 24.88 -16.94
CA LYS A 60 15.78 25.48 -17.21
C LYS A 60 15.14 26.11 -15.98
N GLU A 61 15.40 25.59 -14.79
CA GLU A 61 14.75 26.02 -13.54
C GLU A 61 15.67 26.94 -12.73
N PRO A 62 15.39 28.24 -12.62
CA PRO A 62 16.28 29.20 -11.93
C PRO A 62 16.57 28.85 -10.47
N VAL A 63 15.61 28.23 -9.78
CA VAL A 63 15.75 27.82 -8.37
C VAL A 63 16.85 26.76 -8.21
N LEU A 64 17.01 25.88 -9.20
CA LEU A 64 18.01 24.81 -9.17
C LEU A 64 19.41 25.29 -9.59
N GLN A 65 19.55 26.49 -10.16
CA GLN A 65 20.85 27.02 -10.62
C GLN A 65 21.79 27.41 -9.47
N TYR A 66 21.25 27.52 -8.25
CA TYR A 66 21.98 27.81 -7.02
C TYR A 66 22.25 26.55 -6.18
N ALA A 67 21.70 25.40 -6.58
CA ALA A 67 21.93 24.13 -5.91
C ALA A 67 23.37 23.63 -6.15
N THR A 68 23.94 23.04 -5.12
CA THR A 68 25.23 22.34 -5.17
C THR A 68 25.11 21.03 -5.94
N VAL A 69 26.25 20.53 -6.44
CA VAL A 69 26.32 19.24 -7.13
C VAL A 69 25.78 18.11 -6.24
N SER A 70 26.13 18.12 -4.95
CA SER A 70 25.65 17.13 -3.98
C SER A 70 24.13 17.13 -3.84
N GLU A 71 23.48 18.29 -3.76
CA GLU A 71 22.01 18.39 -3.71
C GLU A 71 21.34 17.85 -4.98
N ILE A 72 21.94 18.08 -6.15
CA ILE A 72 21.44 17.53 -7.41
C ILE A 72 21.64 16.01 -7.48
N ILE A 73 22.77 15.50 -6.98
CA ILE A 73 23.01 14.05 -6.85
C ILE A 73 21.98 13.42 -5.91
N GLU A 74 21.68 14.02 -4.76
CA GLU A 74 20.63 13.54 -3.86
C GLU A 74 19.26 13.54 -4.54
N CYS A 75 18.94 14.57 -5.34
CA CYS A 75 17.72 14.59 -6.14
C CYS A 75 17.65 13.44 -7.17
N ILE A 76 18.77 13.12 -7.82
CA ILE A 76 18.89 11.98 -8.74
C ILE A 76 18.66 10.66 -7.98
N VAL A 77 19.32 10.50 -6.82
CA VAL A 77 19.18 9.32 -5.97
C VAL A 77 17.73 9.12 -5.56
N ASN A 78 17.09 10.16 -5.00
CA ASN A 78 15.70 10.13 -4.57
C ASN A 78 14.73 9.81 -5.73
N ASP A 79 14.98 10.32 -6.95
CA ASP A 79 14.15 9.98 -8.11
C ASP A 79 14.29 8.50 -8.50
N ILE A 80 15.51 7.97 -8.52
CA ILE A 80 15.75 6.56 -8.84
C ILE A 80 15.16 5.65 -7.76
N GLU A 81 15.31 5.99 -6.47
CA GLU A 81 14.69 5.26 -5.37
C GLU A 81 13.17 5.22 -5.50
N ARG A 82 12.54 6.37 -5.76
CA ARG A 82 11.09 6.44 -5.97
C ARG A 82 10.63 5.55 -7.12
N ARG A 83 11.36 5.54 -8.25
CA ARG A 83 11.07 4.66 -9.39
C ARG A 83 11.25 3.19 -9.03
N TRP A 84 12.26 2.86 -8.23
CA TRP A 84 12.49 1.50 -7.75
C TRP A 84 11.36 1.01 -6.83
N ASP A 85 10.93 1.84 -5.89
CA ASP A 85 9.83 1.52 -4.98
C ASP A 85 8.50 1.41 -5.70
N GLN A 86 8.25 2.28 -6.70
CA GLN A 86 7.10 2.14 -7.58
C GLN A 86 7.13 0.80 -8.32
N ARG A 87 8.26 0.43 -8.94
CA ARG A 87 8.40 -0.86 -9.65
C ARG A 87 8.20 -2.05 -8.71
N LYS A 88 8.70 -2.00 -7.47
CA LYS A 88 8.47 -3.03 -6.45
C LYS A 88 6.99 -3.16 -6.13
N ARG A 89 6.31 -2.04 -5.86
CA ARG A 89 4.87 -2.00 -5.58
C ARG A 89 4.05 -2.57 -6.74
N GLU A 90 4.32 -2.14 -7.97
CA GLU A 90 3.64 -2.64 -9.17
C GLU A 90 3.88 -4.14 -9.40
N LYS A 91 5.11 -4.63 -9.21
CA LYS A 91 5.42 -6.07 -9.33
C LYS A 91 4.72 -6.90 -8.26
N ALA A 92 4.66 -6.40 -7.02
CA ALA A 92 3.95 -7.05 -5.93
C ALA A 92 2.44 -7.11 -6.21
N LEU A 93 1.86 -5.99 -6.65
CA LEU A 93 0.45 -5.90 -7.05
C LEU A 93 0.12 -6.85 -8.20
N TYR A 94 0.94 -6.89 -9.24
CA TYR A 94 0.78 -7.80 -10.37
C TYR A 94 0.77 -9.27 -9.91
N LYS A 95 1.71 -9.65 -9.02
CA LYS A 95 1.76 -11.00 -8.44
C LYS A 95 0.52 -11.31 -7.61
N LYS A 96 0.06 -10.38 -6.76
CA LYS A 96 -1.16 -10.53 -5.96
C LYS A 96 -2.37 -10.73 -6.87
N ARG A 97 -2.60 -9.84 -7.85
CA ARG A 97 -3.70 -9.94 -8.81
C ARG A 97 -3.67 -11.26 -9.58
N LYS A 98 -2.49 -11.69 -10.06
CA LYS A 98 -2.34 -12.97 -10.76
C LYS A 98 -2.75 -14.16 -9.88
N ARG A 99 -2.41 -14.14 -8.59
CA ARG A 99 -2.79 -15.19 -7.63
C ARG A 99 -4.29 -15.14 -7.32
N LEU A 100 -4.88 -13.95 -7.16
CA LEU A 100 -6.31 -13.78 -6.92
C LEU A 100 -7.16 -14.30 -8.08
N LEU A 101 -6.68 -14.15 -9.31
CA LEU A 101 -7.36 -14.64 -10.51
C LEU A 101 -7.03 -16.11 -10.84
N ASP A 102 -6.15 -16.77 -10.06
CA ASP A 102 -5.81 -18.17 -10.29
C ASP A 102 -6.92 -19.07 -9.71
N PRO A 103 -7.64 -19.85 -10.54
CA PRO A 103 -8.73 -20.71 -10.08
C PRO A 103 -8.29 -21.76 -9.05
N ARG A 104 -6.98 -22.07 -8.98
CA ARG A 104 -6.42 -23.06 -8.05
C ARG A 104 -6.05 -22.49 -6.67
N GLY A 105 -6.12 -21.16 -6.49
CA GLY A 105 -5.63 -20.46 -5.29
C GLY A 105 -6.70 -19.85 -4.38
N THR A 106 -7.98 -20.22 -4.56
CA THR A 106 -9.17 -19.42 -4.20
C THR A 106 -9.60 -19.39 -2.72
N ALA A 107 -8.92 -20.07 -1.80
CA ALA A 107 -9.51 -20.32 -0.48
C ALA A 107 -9.69 -19.07 0.43
N ALA A 108 -8.79 -18.08 0.38
CA ALA A 108 -8.77 -17.00 1.38
C ALA A 108 -9.53 -15.71 0.96
N HIS A 109 -9.71 -15.49 -0.34
CA HIS A 109 -10.28 -14.26 -0.89
C HIS A 109 -11.60 -14.47 -1.65
N GLY A 110 -12.14 -15.69 -1.64
CA GLY A 110 -13.34 -16.05 -2.39
C GLY A 110 -13.05 -16.40 -3.86
N VAL A 111 -14.08 -16.87 -4.54
CA VAL A 111 -14.04 -17.19 -5.98
C VAL A 111 -14.01 -15.88 -6.79
N PRO A 112 -13.19 -15.75 -7.84
CA PRO A 112 -13.10 -14.51 -8.61
C PRO A 112 -14.44 -14.12 -9.22
N SER A 113 -14.93 -12.94 -8.85
CA SER A 113 -16.19 -12.36 -9.33
C SER A 113 -16.01 -10.85 -9.58
N PRO A 114 -16.93 -10.19 -10.30
CA PRO A 114 -16.89 -8.73 -10.44
C PRO A 114 -17.36 -7.98 -9.18
N HIS A 115 -17.74 -8.70 -8.12
CA HIS A 115 -18.25 -8.12 -6.88
C HIS A 115 -17.20 -8.22 -5.78
N VAL A 116 -17.05 -7.14 -5.01
CA VAL A 116 -16.14 -7.09 -3.86
C VAL A 116 -16.91 -6.80 -2.58
N LEU A 117 -16.60 -7.52 -1.52
CA LEU A 117 -17.10 -7.31 -0.17
C LEU A 117 -16.01 -6.63 0.65
N LEU A 118 -16.33 -5.47 1.23
CA LEU A 118 -15.48 -4.74 2.17
C LEU A 118 -16.10 -4.84 3.57
N THR A 119 -15.35 -5.38 4.53
CA THR A 119 -15.71 -5.42 5.96
C THR A 119 -14.67 -4.71 6.82
N ASN A 120 -15.02 -4.42 8.07
CA ASN A 120 -14.17 -3.75 9.06
C ASN A 120 -13.68 -2.36 8.64
N PHE A 121 -14.42 -1.67 7.77
CA PHE A 121 -14.18 -0.26 7.44
C PHE A 121 -14.86 0.70 8.43
N VAL A 122 -15.83 0.21 9.21
CA VAL A 122 -16.53 0.92 10.28
C VAL A 122 -17.01 -0.12 11.32
N SER A 123 -17.09 0.26 12.59
CA SER A 123 -17.72 -0.59 13.61
C SER A 123 -19.24 -0.46 13.59
N LEU A 124 -19.97 -1.44 14.11
CA LEU A 124 -21.42 -1.37 14.26
C LEU A 124 -21.86 -0.19 15.14
N SER A 125 -21.14 0.07 16.24
CA SER A 125 -21.41 1.23 17.12
C SER A 125 -21.26 2.55 16.38
N GLU A 126 -20.21 2.67 15.57
CA GLU A 126 -19.93 3.88 14.81
C GLU A 126 -20.90 4.03 13.63
N TYR A 127 -21.25 2.93 12.98
CA TYR A 127 -22.30 2.88 11.96
C TYR A 127 -23.63 3.41 12.52
N ARG A 128 -24.07 2.93 13.69
CA ARG A 128 -25.30 3.39 14.35
C ARG A 128 -25.23 4.89 14.67
N ARG A 129 -24.08 5.37 15.15
CA ARG A 129 -23.83 6.80 15.41
C ARG A 129 -23.94 7.64 14.13
N LEU A 130 -23.25 7.25 13.06
CA LEU A 130 -23.23 7.95 11.78
C LEU A 130 -24.60 7.92 11.09
N SER A 131 -25.33 6.80 11.21
CA SER A 131 -26.69 6.65 10.69
C SER A 131 -27.64 7.62 11.39
N ALA A 132 -27.59 7.70 12.73
CA ALA A 132 -28.40 8.65 13.50
C ALA A 132 -28.05 10.12 13.23
N ALA A 133 -26.77 10.42 12.96
CA ALA A 133 -26.28 11.76 12.63
C ALA A 133 -26.54 12.18 11.16
N GLY A 134 -26.94 11.25 10.29
CA GLY A 134 -27.08 11.51 8.85
C GLY A 134 -25.74 11.61 8.09
N GLU A 135 -24.63 11.21 8.71
CA GLU A 135 -23.26 11.28 8.17
C GLU A 135 -22.85 9.99 7.43
N LEU A 136 -23.65 8.93 7.55
CA LEU A 136 -23.39 7.64 6.88
C LEU A 136 -23.21 7.74 5.35
N PRO A 137 -24.01 8.51 4.59
CA PRO A 137 -23.83 8.62 3.14
C PRO A 137 -22.46 9.16 2.73
N ASP A 138 -21.87 10.05 3.53
CA ASP A 138 -20.54 10.62 3.27
C ASP A 138 -19.46 9.56 3.46
N LEU A 139 -19.58 8.73 4.49
CA LEU A 139 -18.71 7.57 4.71
C LEU A 139 -18.78 6.60 3.53
N ILE A 140 -19.99 6.19 3.13
CA ILE A 140 -20.18 5.25 2.01
C ILE A 140 -19.61 5.84 0.72
N THR A 141 -19.79 7.14 0.49
CA THR A 141 -19.22 7.84 -0.66
C THR A 141 -17.70 7.84 -0.60
N ALA A 142 -17.09 8.10 0.56
CA ALA A 142 -15.64 8.09 0.73
C ALA A 142 -15.04 6.69 0.47
N VAL A 143 -15.64 5.64 1.04
CA VAL A 143 -15.22 4.25 0.82
C VAL A 143 -15.37 3.85 -0.65
N THR A 144 -16.51 4.15 -1.26
CA THR A 144 -16.77 3.85 -2.68
C THR A 144 -15.78 4.59 -3.58
N LYS A 145 -15.53 5.88 -3.33
CA LYS A 145 -14.53 6.67 -4.06
C LYS A 145 -13.12 6.06 -3.93
N LYS A 146 -12.79 5.47 -2.78
CA LYS A 146 -11.51 4.78 -2.60
C LYS A 146 -11.41 3.52 -3.45
N VAL A 147 -12.49 2.75 -3.55
CA VAL A 147 -12.59 1.61 -4.48
C VAL A 147 -12.39 2.07 -5.92
N GLU A 148 -13.03 3.17 -6.32
CA GLU A 148 -12.90 3.73 -7.67
C GLU A 148 -11.48 4.20 -8.00
N GLU A 149 -10.82 4.88 -7.05
CA GLU A 149 -9.44 5.37 -7.19
C GLU A 149 -8.47 4.21 -7.45
N VAL A 150 -8.56 3.17 -6.63
CA VAL A 150 -7.70 1.97 -6.70
C VAL A 150 -7.96 1.18 -7.98
N ALA A 151 -9.22 0.90 -8.30
CA ALA A 151 -9.58 0.13 -9.49
C ALA A 151 -9.45 0.95 -10.79
N LYS A 152 -9.32 2.28 -10.68
CA LYS A 152 -9.32 3.24 -11.81
C LYS A 152 -10.55 3.08 -12.71
N VAL A 153 -11.71 2.88 -12.10
CA VAL A 153 -13.03 2.72 -12.75
C VAL A 153 -14.14 3.21 -11.83
N LYS A 154 -15.33 3.43 -12.38
CA LYS A 154 -16.54 3.72 -11.57
C LYS A 154 -17.14 2.43 -11.01
N VAL A 155 -17.65 2.52 -9.79
CA VAL A 155 -18.47 1.46 -9.18
C VAL A 155 -19.85 1.51 -9.84
N LEU A 156 -20.32 0.37 -10.36
CA LEU A 156 -21.59 0.29 -11.07
C LEU A 156 -22.78 0.33 -10.12
N GLN A 157 -22.63 -0.36 -8.98
CA GLN A 157 -23.63 -0.44 -7.94
C GLN A 157 -22.93 -0.74 -6.62
N HIS A 158 -23.48 -0.25 -5.51
CA HIS A 158 -23.07 -0.67 -4.18
C HIS A 158 -24.29 -1.05 -3.34
N GLN A 159 -24.09 -1.94 -2.38
CA GLN A 159 -25.10 -2.40 -1.43
C GLN A 159 -24.48 -2.46 -0.03
N LEU A 160 -25.18 -1.91 0.95
CA LEU A 160 -24.79 -2.01 2.35
C LEU A 160 -25.50 -3.20 3.00
N LEU A 161 -24.73 -4.07 3.65
CA LEU A 161 -25.21 -5.20 4.44
C LEU A 161 -24.91 -4.92 5.90
N VAL A 162 -25.91 -5.10 6.77
CA VAL A 162 -25.78 -4.83 8.20
C VAL A 162 -26.38 -6.00 8.97
N ASP A 163 -25.58 -6.61 9.83
CA ASP A 163 -26.03 -7.57 10.83
C ASP A 163 -26.19 -6.87 12.18
N GLU A 164 -27.43 -6.62 12.58
CA GLU A 164 -27.75 -5.96 13.86
C GLU A 164 -27.66 -6.91 15.07
N GLY A 165 -27.30 -8.19 14.85
CA GLY A 165 -27.11 -9.18 15.92
C GLY A 165 -28.41 -9.64 16.59
N ASN A 166 -29.54 -9.61 15.87
CA ASN A 166 -30.82 -9.99 16.42
C ASN A 166 -30.99 -11.52 16.43
N ASP A 167 -30.51 -12.17 17.48
CA ASP A 167 -30.92 -13.53 17.84
C ASP A 167 -32.37 -13.48 18.35
N VAL A 168 -33.31 -13.53 17.41
CA VAL A 168 -34.71 -13.86 17.70
C VAL A 168 -35.20 -14.79 16.60
N GLY A 169 -35.18 -16.08 16.91
CA GLY A 169 -36.02 -17.06 16.22
C GLY A 169 -37.47 -16.57 16.19
N ASN A 170 -38.02 -16.49 14.98
CA ASN A 170 -39.46 -16.57 14.78
C ASN A 170 -39.75 -17.28 13.46
N GLU A 171 -39.92 -18.58 13.62
CA GLU A 171 -40.68 -19.54 12.82
C GLU A 171 -41.46 -18.98 11.61
N SER A 172 -41.09 -19.43 10.40
CA SER A 172 -42.04 -20.14 9.54
C SER A 172 -41.34 -21.02 8.49
N SER A 173 -41.39 -22.32 8.78
CA SER A 173 -41.66 -23.43 7.85
C SER A 173 -40.78 -23.65 6.61
N GLY A 174 -39.90 -24.66 6.67
CA GLY A 174 -39.38 -25.31 5.48
C GLY A 174 -38.18 -26.23 5.65
N VAL A 175 -38.35 -27.33 6.41
CA VAL A 175 -37.63 -28.62 6.38
C VAL A 175 -36.33 -28.69 5.54
N GLY A 176 -35.19 -28.94 6.19
CA GLY A 176 -33.95 -29.30 5.50
C GLY A 176 -32.74 -29.38 6.42
N ASP A 177 -32.68 -30.47 7.17
CA ASP A 177 -31.58 -30.92 8.04
C ASP A 177 -30.20 -30.84 7.35
N ALA A 178 -29.27 -30.07 7.91
CA ALA A 178 -27.83 -30.19 7.65
C ALA A 178 -27.02 -29.51 8.76
N GLU A 179 -26.51 -30.33 9.68
CA GLU A 179 -25.61 -29.99 10.78
C GLU A 179 -24.42 -29.12 10.33
N VAL A 180 -24.22 -28.00 11.02
CA VAL A 180 -23.01 -27.18 10.93
C VAL A 180 -21.99 -27.70 11.94
N PRO A 181 -20.81 -28.20 11.54
CA PRO A 181 -19.80 -28.58 12.51
C PRO A 181 -19.00 -27.33 12.95
N GLU A 182 -19.28 -26.88 14.18
CA GLU A 182 -18.38 -26.03 14.95
C GLU A 182 -16.97 -26.63 14.99
N LYS A 183 -15.97 -25.89 14.52
CA LYS A 183 -14.56 -26.27 14.71
C LYS A 183 -13.82 -25.16 15.45
N ARG A 184 -14.14 -25.02 16.74
CA ARG A 184 -13.18 -24.50 17.74
C ARG A 184 -12.06 -25.53 17.86
N ARG A 185 -10.84 -25.18 17.45
CA ARG A 185 -9.63 -25.87 17.90
C ARG A 185 -8.82 -24.92 18.79
N ARG A 186 -8.95 -25.17 20.10
CA ARG A 186 -7.93 -24.86 21.11
C ARG A 186 -6.67 -25.65 20.75
N LEU A 187 -5.51 -25.00 20.86
CA LEU A 187 -4.19 -25.58 20.75
C LEU A 187 -3.49 -25.43 22.11
N GLU A 188 -3.38 -26.56 22.80
CA GLU A 188 -2.49 -26.93 23.91
C GLU A 188 -2.26 -28.43 23.65
N ASP A 189 -1.12 -29.08 23.80
CA ASP A 189 0.20 -28.77 24.35
C ASP A 189 1.14 -29.90 23.84
N GLY A 190 2.46 -29.71 23.84
CA GLY A 190 3.41 -30.77 23.48
C GLY A 190 4.84 -30.31 23.14
N ALA A 191 5.63 -30.14 24.21
CA ALA A 191 7.09 -29.97 24.27
C ALA A 191 7.87 -30.99 23.40
N GLU A 192 9.10 -30.74 22.94
CA GLU A 192 10.35 -30.63 23.72
C GLU A 192 11.48 -29.87 22.97
N ASP A 193 12.21 -29.02 23.72
CA ASP A 193 13.64 -28.62 23.72
C ASP A 193 14.40 -28.27 22.40
N GLU A 194 15.21 -27.21 22.26
CA GLU A 194 16.19 -26.62 23.18
C GLU A 194 16.36 -25.06 23.06
N ALA A 195 16.66 -24.48 24.22
CA ALA A 195 17.23 -23.18 24.58
C ALA A 195 17.95 -22.30 23.53
N THR A 196 17.61 -21.00 23.52
CA THR A 196 18.58 -19.95 23.94
C THR A 196 17.86 -18.67 24.39
N SER A 197 18.17 -18.24 25.62
CA SER A 197 17.67 -17.03 26.26
C SER A 197 18.27 -15.76 25.68
N GLN A 198 17.43 -14.78 25.29
CA GLN A 198 17.74 -13.37 25.49
C GLN A 198 16.46 -12.64 25.95
N LYS A 199 16.51 -12.21 27.21
CA LYS A 199 15.60 -11.25 27.84
C LYS A 199 15.73 -9.92 27.09
N GLU A 200 14.64 -9.47 26.45
CA GLU A 200 14.42 -8.05 26.24
C GLU A 200 13.05 -7.65 26.79
N GLU A 201 13.09 -6.53 27.48
CA GLU A 201 12.08 -5.97 28.35
C GLU A 201 10.74 -5.78 27.62
N ALA A 202 9.70 -6.38 28.21
CA ALA A 202 8.31 -6.10 27.88
C ALA A 202 8.02 -4.62 28.19
N LYS A 203 8.15 -3.77 27.17
CA LYS A 203 7.48 -2.47 27.17
C LYS A 203 5.99 -2.72 27.00
N GLU A 204 5.26 -2.49 28.08
CA GLU A 204 3.82 -2.27 28.09
C GLU A 204 3.45 -1.26 26.99
N GLN A 205 2.95 -1.75 25.85
CA GLN A 205 2.20 -0.93 24.91
C GLN A 205 0.71 -1.06 25.28
N PRO A 206 0.04 0.01 25.71
CA PRO A 206 -1.39 0.03 25.74
C PRO A 206 -1.86 0.44 24.34
N THR A 207 -2.08 -0.53 23.45
CA THR A 207 -2.94 -0.29 22.29
C THR A 207 -3.73 -1.56 22.06
N SER A 208 -4.97 -1.58 22.56
CA SER A 208 -5.97 -2.57 22.16
C SER A 208 -5.84 -2.81 20.66
N GLU A 209 -5.61 -4.05 20.23
CA GLU A 209 -5.77 -4.39 18.82
C GLU A 209 -7.13 -3.83 18.37
N PRO A 210 -7.19 -3.06 17.27
CA PRO A 210 -8.46 -2.51 16.81
C PRO A 210 -9.40 -3.69 16.59
N SER A 211 -10.47 -3.75 17.39
CA SER A 211 -11.39 -4.88 17.42
C SER A 211 -11.98 -5.08 16.03
N PHE A 212 -11.68 -6.23 15.41
CA PHE A 212 -12.25 -6.60 14.13
C PHE A 212 -13.78 -6.66 14.24
N ASP A 213 -14.48 -5.98 13.34
CA ASP A 213 -15.93 -5.89 13.31
C ASP A 213 -16.42 -6.08 11.86
N ASP A 214 -17.16 -7.14 11.60
CA ASP A 214 -17.70 -7.51 10.29
C ASP A 214 -19.22 -7.39 10.18
N HIS A 215 -19.89 -6.81 11.19
CA HIS A 215 -21.35 -6.61 11.18
C HIS A 215 -21.79 -5.62 10.09
N VAL A 216 -20.90 -4.74 9.63
CA VAL A 216 -21.19 -3.78 8.55
C VAL A 216 -20.30 -4.11 7.36
N ALA A 217 -20.93 -4.41 6.23
CA ALA A 217 -20.24 -4.76 4.99
C ALA A 217 -20.75 -3.93 3.82
N LEU A 218 -19.82 -3.49 2.96
CA LEU A 218 -20.14 -2.81 1.71
C LEU A 218 -19.80 -3.72 0.54
N VAL A 219 -20.81 -4.07 -0.25
CA VAL A 219 -20.65 -4.77 -1.52
C VAL A 219 -20.52 -3.72 -2.63
N CYS A 220 -19.49 -3.81 -3.47
CA CYS A 220 -19.35 -2.99 -4.67
C CYS A 220 -19.27 -3.87 -5.92
N THR A 221 -20.06 -3.54 -6.93
CA THR A 221 -20.03 -4.18 -8.26
C THR A 221 -19.14 -3.38 -9.20
N LEU A 222 -18.14 -4.04 -9.78
CA LEU A 222 -17.18 -3.46 -10.71
C LEU A 222 -17.42 -3.99 -12.13
N PRO A 223 -16.89 -3.32 -13.19
CA PRO A 223 -17.16 -3.70 -14.57
C PRO A 223 -16.70 -5.11 -14.97
N ASN A 224 -15.68 -5.66 -14.31
CA ASN A 224 -15.15 -6.98 -14.57
C ASN A 224 -14.32 -7.51 -13.39
N VAL A 225 -13.97 -8.80 -13.47
CA VAL A 225 -13.22 -9.52 -12.43
C VAL A 225 -11.80 -8.97 -12.26
N GLU A 226 -11.16 -8.47 -13.32
CA GLU A 226 -9.81 -7.91 -13.23
C GLU A 226 -9.76 -6.63 -12.40
N LYS A 227 -10.82 -5.82 -12.50
CA LYS A 227 -10.99 -4.60 -11.69
C LYS A 227 -11.30 -4.94 -10.24
N ALA A 228 -12.16 -5.93 -10.00
CA ALA A 228 -12.39 -6.47 -8.66
C ALA A 228 -11.10 -7.02 -8.02
N ALA A 229 -10.32 -7.81 -8.76
CA ALA A 229 -9.04 -8.32 -8.29
C ALA A 229 -8.03 -7.21 -7.97
N THR A 230 -8.07 -6.10 -8.70
CA THR A 230 -7.23 -4.92 -8.41
C THR A 230 -7.67 -4.26 -7.09
N ALA A 231 -8.97 -4.06 -6.90
CA ALA A 231 -9.52 -3.54 -5.65
C ALA A 231 -9.18 -4.44 -4.45
N VAL A 232 -9.36 -5.76 -4.57
CA VAL A 232 -9.02 -6.73 -3.51
C VAL A 232 -7.52 -6.69 -3.19
N ALA A 233 -6.65 -6.67 -4.20
CA ALA A 233 -5.20 -6.74 -4.00
C ALA A 233 -4.60 -5.51 -3.27
N GLU A 234 -5.21 -4.34 -3.44
CA GLU A 234 -4.76 -3.08 -2.83
C GLU A 234 -5.50 -2.75 -1.53
N LEU A 235 -6.81 -3.00 -1.45
CA LEU A 235 -7.63 -2.60 -0.29
C LEU A 235 -7.58 -3.61 0.85
N HIS A 236 -7.33 -4.89 0.56
CA HIS A 236 -7.23 -5.90 1.62
C HIS A 236 -6.02 -5.62 2.52
N GLY A 237 -6.29 -5.40 3.81
CA GLY A 237 -5.29 -5.02 4.82
C GLY A 237 -4.90 -3.54 4.78
N SER A 238 -5.53 -2.73 3.92
CA SER A 238 -5.35 -1.27 3.95
C SER A 238 -6.06 -0.66 5.15
N VAL A 239 -5.57 0.49 5.62
CA VAL A 239 -6.13 1.16 6.80
C VAL A 239 -7.18 2.18 6.38
N PHE A 240 -8.39 2.06 6.92
CA PHE A 240 -9.46 3.05 6.81
C PHE A 240 -9.94 3.38 8.22
N ASP A 241 -9.93 4.67 8.58
CA ASP A 241 -10.31 5.14 9.93
C ASP A 241 -9.66 4.33 11.08
N SER A 242 -8.33 4.17 11.01
CA SER A 242 -7.54 3.37 11.98
C SER A 242 -7.88 1.87 12.05
N ARG A 243 -8.69 1.34 11.13
CA ARG A 243 -9.08 -0.07 11.04
C ARG A 243 -8.51 -0.73 9.79
N ALA A 244 -8.09 -1.99 9.91
CA ALA A 244 -7.63 -2.78 8.77
C ALA A 244 -8.83 -3.36 7.99
N VAL A 245 -9.05 -2.86 6.78
CA VAL A 245 -10.15 -3.28 5.91
C VAL A 245 -9.92 -4.70 5.41
N MET A 246 -10.94 -5.53 5.49
CA MET A 246 -10.94 -6.84 4.84
C MET A 246 -11.72 -6.75 3.53
N CYS A 247 -11.01 -6.90 2.42
CA CYS A 247 -11.58 -6.91 1.08
C CYS A 247 -11.47 -8.31 0.46
N ARG A 248 -12.57 -8.85 -0.06
CA ARG A 248 -12.67 -10.19 -0.68
C ARG A 248 -13.61 -10.16 -1.88
N PHE A 249 -13.56 -11.17 -2.73
CA PHE A 249 -14.61 -11.40 -3.72
C PHE A 249 -15.91 -11.80 -3.03
N TYR A 250 -17.03 -11.44 -3.64
CA TYR A 250 -18.37 -11.78 -3.18
C TYR A 250 -19.11 -12.55 -4.27
N ASP A 251 -19.75 -13.64 -3.89
CA ASP A 251 -20.67 -14.37 -4.76
C ASP A 251 -22.08 -13.86 -4.47
N LEU A 252 -22.75 -13.31 -5.48
CA LEU A 252 -24.10 -12.75 -5.37
C LEU A 252 -25.16 -13.81 -5.72
#